data_AF-A0A2V6KXI5-F1
#
_entry.id   AF-A0A2V6KXI5-F1
#
_cell.length_a   1.000
_cell.length_b   1.000
_cell.length_c   1.000
_cell.angle_alpha   90.00
_cell.angle_beta   90.00
_cell.angle_gamma   90.00
#
_symmetry.space_group_name_H-M   'P 1'
#
loop_
_entity.id
_entity.type
_entity.pdbx_description
1 polymer ?
#
loop_
_entity_poly.entity_id
_entity_poly.type
_entity_poly.pdbx_seq_one_letter_code
_entity_poly.pdbx_strand_id
1 'polypeptide(L)'
;CKVRTSNAGHCLFAGIATQEHARRVAATLTDEASFSGWGIRTVATSEARYNPMSYHNGSVWPHANSLIAAGFARYDLRESTAIVLAGLLDASLFLDLHRLPELFCGFPRRPGEAPTLYPVACAPQSWASGAVFLLLEACLGLNVSAPDRRVTFSKPILPRFLPKVTIRGLKVGDARVDLLLTRHDEGDVGVNVLRREGALDVVVLK
;
A
#
# COMPACT_ATOMS: atom_id res chain seq x y z
N CYS A 1 -3.25 -21.18 10.29
CA CYS A 1 -2.16 -21.91 9.59
C CYS A 1 -0.98 -22.11 10.53
N LYS A 2 -0.20 -23.18 10.35
CA LYS A 2 1.03 -23.43 11.12
C LYS A 2 2.21 -22.55 10.69
N VAL A 3 2.25 -22.19 9.40
CA VAL A 3 3.30 -21.33 8.82
C VAL A 3 2.76 -19.90 8.64
N ARG A 4 3.52 -18.91 9.09
CA ARG A 4 3.23 -17.48 8.88
C ARG A 4 3.69 -17.03 7.49
N THR A 5 2.72 -16.70 6.63
CA THR A 5 2.95 -16.28 5.24
C THR A 5 2.10 -15.05 4.91
N SER A 6 2.54 -14.23 3.95
CA SER A 6 1.80 -13.04 3.52
C SER A 6 0.41 -13.33 2.92
N ASN A 7 0.17 -14.54 2.43
CA ASN A 7 -1.11 -14.97 1.84
C ASN A 7 -2.32 -14.74 2.75
N ALA A 8 -2.15 -14.73 4.08
CA ALA A 8 -3.23 -14.43 5.01
C ALA A 8 -3.82 -13.02 4.79
N GLY A 9 -3.02 -12.07 4.31
CA GLY A 9 -3.48 -10.73 3.97
C GLY A 9 -4.41 -10.70 2.75
N HIS A 10 -4.32 -11.68 1.84
CA HIS A 10 -5.27 -11.80 0.72
C HIS A 10 -6.69 -12.16 1.21
N CYS A 11 -6.82 -12.86 2.35
CA CYS A 11 -8.13 -13.07 2.98
C CYS A 11 -8.78 -11.75 3.40
N LEU A 12 -7.97 -10.75 3.77
CA LEU A 12 -8.47 -9.40 4.08
C LEU A 12 -8.86 -8.68 2.81
N PHE A 13 -8.02 -8.75 1.76
CA PHE A 13 -8.37 -8.16 0.46
C PHE A 13 -9.71 -8.68 -0.07
N ALA A 14 -9.91 -10.00 -0.01
CA ALA A 14 -11.14 -10.66 -0.44
C ALA A 14 -12.36 -10.41 0.47
N GLY A 15 -12.17 -9.83 1.67
CA GLY A 15 -13.25 -9.54 2.61
C GLY A 15 -13.84 -10.77 3.31
N ILE A 16 -13.14 -11.89 3.32
CA ILE A 16 -13.65 -13.16 3.90
C ILE A 16 -13.31 -13.34 5.39
N ALA A 17 -12.47 -12.46 5.95
CA ALA A 17 -12.06 -12.53 7.35
C ALA A 17 -13.06 -11.82 8.28
N THR A 18 -13.09 -12.23 9.55
CA THR A 18 -13.74 -11.45 10.61
C THR A 18 -12.85 -10.26 11.02
N GLN A 19 -13.42 -9.25 11.68
CA GLN A 19 -12.64 -8.11 12.20
C GLN A 19 -11.54 -8.54 13.19
N GLU A 20 -11.82 -9.54 14.02
CA GLU A 20 -10.84 -10.10 14.95
C GLU A 20 -9.65 -10.75 14.20
N HIS A 21 -9.94 -11.57 13.20
CA HIS A 21 -8.91 -12.17 12.36
C HIS A 21 -8.11 -11.11 11.61
N ALA A 22 -8.77 -10.05 11.11
CA ALA A 22 -8.09 -8.96 10.43
C ALA A 22 -7.05 -8.27 11.32
N ARG A 23 -7.40 -7.95 12.58
CA ARG A 23 -6.45 -7.37 13.55
C ARG A 23 -5.26 -8.28 13.81
N ARG A 24 -5.49 -9.59 13.99
CA ARG A 24 -4.42 -10.57 14.22
C ARG A 24 -3.51 -10.73 13.01
N VAL A 25 -4.09 -10.78 11.80
CA VAL A 25 -3.34 -10.86 10.55
C VAL A 25 -2.51 -9.61 10.35
N ALA A 26 -3.07 -8.41 10.55
CA ALA A 26 -2.31 -7.17 10.44
C ALA A 26 -1.15 -7.13 11.43
N ALA A 27 -1.39 -7.41 12.72
CA ALA A 27 -0.34 -7.45 13.72
C ALA A 27 0.80 -8.43 13.35
N THR A 28 0.46 -9.61 12.82
CA THR A 28 1.45 -10.60 12.36
C THR A 28 2.19 -10.12 11.11
N LEU A 29 1.50 -9.54 10.14
CA LEU A 29 2.12 -9.16 8.87
C LEU A 29 2.97 -7.89 9.00
N THR A 30 2.72 -7.05 10.01
CA THR A 30 3.52 -5.87 10.31
C THR A 30 4.57 -6.08 11.41
N ASP A 31 4.67 -7.29 11.98
CA ASP A 31 5.77 -7.62 12.92
C ASP A 31 7.12 -7.76 12.19
N GLU A 32 8.23 -7.69 12.91
CA GLU A 32 9.59 -7.71 12.34
C GLU A 32 9.96 -9.00 11.60
N ALA A 33 9.33 -10.13 11.95
CA ALA A 33 9.56 -11.40 11.27
C ALA A 33 8.90 -11.40 9.89
N SER A 34 7.71 -10.80 9.76
CA SER A 34 7.00 -10.69 8.48
C SER A 34 7.41 -9.46 7.66
N PHE A 35 7.57 -8.30 8.29
CA PHE A 35 7.86 -7.03 7.65
C PHE A 35 9.37 -6.72 7.70
N SER A 36 9.97 -6.52 6.53
CA SER A 36 11.42 -6.31 6.43
C SER A 36 11.89 -4.90 6.74
N GLY A 37 10.98 -3.96 6.97
CA GLY A 37 11.28 -2.52 6.92
C GLY A 37 11.14 -1.92 5.52
N TRP A 38 11.09 -2.77 4.49
CA TRP A 38 10.80 -2.39 3.10
C TRP A 38 9.41 -2.88 2.63
N GLY A 39 8.97 -4.01 3.16
CA GLY A 39 7.67 -4.61 2.83
C GLY A 39 7.47 -5.94 3.53
N ILE A 40 6.28 -6.51 3.37
CA ILE A 40 5.89 -7.82 3.91
C ILE A 40 6.52 -8.91 3.06
N ARG A 41 7.29 -9.79 3.69
CA ARG A 41 7.89 -10.99 3.12
C ARG A 41 6.83 -12.04 2.81
N THR A 42 7.07 -12.82 1.78
CA THR A 42 6.24 -13.98 1.42
C THR A 42 6.13 -15.01 2.57
N VAL A 43 7.22 -15.21 3.31
CA VAL A 43 7.32 -16.09 4.48
C VAL A 43 8.09 -15.36 5.59
N ALA A 44 7.60 -15.44 6.83
CA ALA A 44 8.23 -14.77 7.97
C ALA A 44 9.60 -15.40 8.32
N THR A 45 10.52 -14.61 8.87
CA THR A 45 11.87 -15.06 9.21
C THR A 45 11.93 -16.17 10.26
N SER A 46 10.86 -16.33 11.04
CA SER A 46 10.71 -17.36 12.07
C SER A 46 10.29 -18.72 11.52
N GLU A 47 10.01 -18.84 10.22
CA GLU A 47 9.55 -20.06 9.59
C GLU A 47 10.70 -20.84 8.94
N ALA A 48 10.69 -22.17 9.06
CA ALA A 48 11.80 -23.03 8.65
C ALA A 48 12.21 -22.93 7.17
N ARG A 49 11.29 -22.51 6.30
CA ARG A 49 11.57 -22.36 4.84
C ARG A 49 11.99 -20.95 4.45
N TYR A 50 12.10 -20.02 5.41
CA TYR A 50 12.52 -18.67 5.11
C TYR A 50 13.90 -18.65 4.43
N ASN A 51 13.94 -18.04 3.26
CA ASN A 51 15.15 -17.72 2.53
C ASN A 51 14.94 -16.34 1.88
N PRO A 52 15.68 -15.30 2.31
CA PRO A 52 15.51 -13.94 1.80
C PRO A 52 15.78 -13.81 0.30
N MET A 53 16.58 -14.71 -0.29
CA MET A 53 16.89 -14.74 -1.72
C MET A 53 16.00 -15.72 -2.49
N SER A 54 14.98 -16.32 -1.86
CA SER A 54 14.03 -17.19 -2.55
C SER A 54 12.96 -16.38 -3.25
N TYR A 55 12.59 -16.80 -4.46
CA TYR A 55 11.50 -16.21 -5.24
C TYR A 55 10.16 -16.19 -4.49
N HIS A 56 9.84 -17.24 -3.71
CA HIS A 56 8.54 -17.36 -3.01
C HIS A 56 8.61 -17.64 -1.50
N ASN A 57 9.81 -17.82 -0.92
CA ASN A 57 9.95 -18.19 0.49
C ASN A 57 10.70 -17.14 1.32
N GLY A 58 10.58 -15.86 1.00
CA GLY A 58 11.16 -14.80 1.83
C GLY A 58 11.28 -13.45 1.13
N SER A 59 11.24 -13.39 -0.20
CA SER A 59 11.23 -12.13 -0.95
C SER A 59 10.01 -11.25 -0.65
N VAL A 60 10.13 -9.98 -1.02
CA VAL A 60 9.07 -8.97 -0.93
C VAL A 60 8.57 -8.65 -2.33
N TRP A 61 7.25 -8.74 -2.50
CA TRP A 61 6.57 -8.51 -3.79
C TRP A 61 5.69 -7.26 -3.69
N PRO A 62 6.02 -6.17 -4.41
CA PRO A 62 5.23 -4.94 -4.39
C PRO A 62 3.74 -5.16 -4.72
N HIS A 63 3.46 -6.01 -5.71
CA HIS A 63 2.09 -6.37 -6.07
C HIS A 63 1.33 -7.01 -4.89
N ALA A 64 1.87 -8.08 -4.29
CA ALA A 64 1.21 -8.75 -3.15
C ALA A 64 1.04 -7.79 -1.95
N ASN A 65 2.03 -6.95 -1.68
CA ASN A 65 1.96 -5.96 -0.62
C ASN A 65 0.84 -4.94 -0.84
N SER A 66 0.60 -4.50 -2.09
CA SER A 66 -0.51 -3.60 -2.41
C SER A 66 -1.89 -4.23 -2.15
N LEU A 67 -2.07 -5.52 -2.47
CA LEU A 67 -3.28 -6.26 -2.15
C LEU A 67 -3.50 -6.38 -0.64
N ILE A 68 -2.43 -6.70 0.10
CA ILE A 68 -2.47 -6.81 1.57
C ILE A 68 -2.83 -5.46 2.21
N ALA A 69 -2.24 -4.36 1.73
CA ALA A 69 -2.54 -3.01 2.19
C ALA A 69 -3.99 -2.60 1.88
N ALA A 70 -4.51 -2.93 0.69
CA ALA A 70 -5.93 -2.75 0.37
C ALA A 70 -6.83 -3.58 1.29
N GLY A 71 -6.40 -4.79 1.65
CA GLY A 71 -7.04 -5.61 2.67
C GLY A 71 -7.03 -4.94 4.05
N PHE A 72 -5.92 -4.38 4.50
CA PHE A 72 -5.87 -3.61 5.75
C PHE A 72 -6.85 -2.43 5.73
N ALA A 73 -6.86 -1.65 4.65
CA ALA A 73 -7.75 -0.51 4.50
C ALA A 73 -9.24 -0.91 4.57
N ARG A 74 -9.63 -2.05 3.97
CA ARG A 74 -11.00 -2.60 4.03
C ARG A 74 -11.47 -2.86 5.47
N TYR A 75 -10.57 -3.19 6.39
CA TYR A 75 -10.87 -3.49 7.79
C TYR A 75 -10.53 -2.33 8.75
N ASP A 76 -10.41 -1.10 8.22
CA ASP A 76 -10.04 0.11 8.98
C ASP A 76 -8.66 0.04 9.66
N LEU A 77 -7.74 -0.80 9.16
CA LEU A 77 -6.37 -0.95 9.67
C LEU A 77 -5.42 0.03 8.97
N ARG A 78 -5.70 1.33 9.13
CA ARG A 78 -5.07 2.42 8.37
C ARG A 78 -3.57 2.57 8.66
N GLU A 79 -3.16 2.38 9.91
CA GLU A 79 -1.74 2.43 10.29
C GLU A 79 -0.94 1.34 9.57
N SER A 80 -1.44 0.10 9.56
CA SER A 80 -0.83 -1.01 8.82
C SER A 80 -0.76 -0.73 7.32
N THR A 81 -1.78 -0.08 6.76
CA THR A 81 -1.79 0.36 5.35
C THR A 81 -0.68 1.38 5.08
N ALA A 82 -0.55 2.39 5.94
CA ALA A 82 0.48 3.43 5.82
C ALA A 82 1.90 2.90 5.98
N ILE A 83 2.12 1.90 6.86
CA ILE A 83 3.40 1.21 7.02
C ILE A 83 3.86 0.56 5.70
N VAL A 84 2.94 -0.12 5.00
CA VAL A 84 3.28 -0.79 3.73
C VAL A 84 3.58 0.22 2.63
N LEU A 85 2.75 1.27 2.48
CA LEU A 85 3.03 2.35 1.53
C LEU A 85 4.39 3.00 1.82
N ALA A 86 4.70 3.23 3.10
CA ALA A 86 5.96 3.83 3.50
C ALA A 86 7.16 2.97 3.14
N GLY A 87 7.14 1.69 3.49
CA GLY A 87 8.24 0.77 3.19
C GLY A 87 8.52 0.68 1.69
N LEU A 88 7.47 0.53 0.88
CA LEU A 88 7.63 0.38 -0.57
C LEU A 88 8.05 1.68 -1.27
N LEU A 89 7.50 2.83 -0.87
CA LEU A 89 7.92 4.08 -1.49
C LEU A 89 9.36 4.43 -1.11
N ASP A 90 9.77 4.17 0.13
CA ASP A 90 11.16 4.35 0.55
C ASP A 90 12.10 3.38 -0.19
N ALA A 91 11.70 2.11 -0.37
CA ALA A 91 12.44 1.16 -1.20
C ALA A 91 12.60 1.66 -2.65
N SER A 92 11.57 2.30 -3.22
CA SER A 92 11.63 2.86 -4.57
C SER A 92 12.71 3.92 -4.75
N LEU A 93 13.11 4.64 -3.69
CA LEU A 93 14.16 5.67 -3.75
C LEU A 93 15.55 5.10 -4.09
N PHE A 94 15.75 3.80 -3.90
CA PHE A 94 17.01 3.10 -4.18
C PHE A 94 16.99 2.34 -5.52
N LEU A 95 15.85 2.34 -6.21
CA LEU A 95 15.64 1.55 -7.42
C LEU A 95 15.72 2.44 -8.65
N ASP A 96 16.25 1.88 -9.75
CA ASP A 96 16.38 2.60 -11.01
C ASP A 96 15.04 3.22 -11.44
N LEU A 97 15.11 4.50 -11.82
CA LEU A 97 13.95 5.31 -12.23
C LEU A 97 12.83 5.41 -11.18
N HIS A 98 13.12 5.08 -9.92
CA HIS A 98 12.16 5.01 -8.81
C HIS A 98 10.99 4.05 -9.07
N ARG A 99 11.26 2.93 -9.74
CA ARG A 99 10.24 1.94 -10.10
C ARG A 99 10.36 0.69 -9.24
N LEU A 100 9.24 0.25 -8.70
CA LEU A 100 9.16 -1.02 -7.98
C LEU A 100 9.34 -2.20 -8.97
N PRO A 101 10.28 -3.12 -8.72
CA PRO A 101 10.45 -4.32 -9.55
C PRO A 101 9.37 -5.34 -9.23
N GLU A 102 9.35 -6.44 -9.99
CA GLU A 102 8.55 -7.64 -9.68
C GLU A 102 8.66 -8.07 -8.20
N LEU A 103 9.89 -8.15 -7.71
CA LEU A 103 10.24 -8.52 -6.34
C LEU A 103 11.65 -8.04 -6.00
N PHE A 104 11.97 -8.01 -4.70
CA PHE A 104 13.34 -7.87 -4.19
C PHE A 104 13.56 -8.81 -2.98
N CYS A 105 14.82 -9.02 -2.60
CA CYS A 105 15.15 -9.97 -1.53
C CYS A 105 14.61 -9.52 -0.17
N GLY A 106 14.24 -10.48 0.67
CA GLY A 106 13.60 -10.25 1.97
C GLY A 106 14.52 -9.92 3.13
N PHE A 107 15.74 -9.43 2.89
CA PHE A 107 16.64 -9.08 3.98
C PHE A 107 16.05 -7.96 4.85
N PRO A 108 16.28 -7.97 6.17
CA PRO A 108 15.87 -6.87 7.03
C PRO A 108 16.57 -5.58 6.59
N ARG A 109 15.84 -4.48 6.64
CA ARG A 109 16.35 -3.14 6.42
C ARG A 109 17.46 -2.84 7.43
N ARG A 110 18.57 -2.32 6.94
CA ARG A 110 19.70 -1.87 7.74
C ARG A 110 19.91 -0.37 7.55
N PRO A 111 20.29 0.38 8.60
CA PRO A 111 20.57 1.81 8.47
C PRO A 111 21.61 2.08 7.38
N GLY A 112 21.29 2.97 6.43
CA GLY A 112 22.20 3.37 5.36
C GLY A 112 22.35 2.37 4.20
N GLU A 113 21.68 1.21 4.23
CA GLU A 113 21.72 0.23 3.15
C GLU A 113 20.45 0.25 2.30
N ALA A 114 20.61 0.02 1.00
CA ALA A 114 19.50 -0.19 0.06
C ALA A 114 18.89 -1.60 0.18
N PRO A 115 17.66 -1.84 -0.31
CA PRO A 115 17.13 -3.19 -0.45
C PRO A 115 18.03 -4.06 -1.34
N THR A 116 18.32 -5.28 -0.91
CA THR A 116 19.05 -6.23 -1.76
C THR A 116 18.16 -6.66 -2.94
N LEU A 117 18.64 -6.41 -4.17
CA LEU A 117 17.91 -6.74 -5.38
C LEU A 117 17.83 -8.25 -5.61
N TYR A 118 16.74 -8.70 -6.24
CA TYR A 118 16.64 -10.06 -6.72
C TYR A 118 17.25 -10.15 -8.13
N PRO A 119 18.25 -11.03 -8.39
CA PRO A 119 19.10 -10.92 -9.58
C PRO A 119 18.41 -10.96 -10.94
N VAL A 120 17.26 -11.64 -11.04
CA VAL A 120 16.53 -11.84 -12.30
C VAL A 120 15.11 -11.26 -12.25
N ALA A 121 14.87 -10.28 -11.38
CA ALA A 121 13.57 -9.63 -11.27
C ALA A 121 13.23 -8.85 -12.54
N CYS A 122 11.96 -8.94 -12.98
CA CYS A 122 11.47 -8.08 -14.05
C CYS A 122 11.32 -6.62 -13.57
N ALA A 123 11.86 -5.66 -14.32
CA ALA A 123 11.79 -4.24 -14.01
C ALA A 123 11.66 -3.39 -15.31
N PRO A 124 10.48 -2.79 -15.60
CA PRO A 124 9.23 -2.88 -14.84
C PRO A 124 8.47 -4.19 -15.11
N GLN A 125 7.81 -4.72 -14.09
CA GLN A 125 6.81 -5.77 -14.22
C GLN A 125 5.41 -5.14 -14.19
N SER A 126 4.48 -5.63 -15.02
CA SER A 126 3.15 -5.02 -15.19
C SER A 126 2.36 -4.90 -13.88
N TRP A 127 2.36 -5.94 -13.05
CA TRP A 127 1.59 -5.92 -11.80
C TRP A 127 2.27 -5.06 -10.72
N ALA A 128 3.60 -5.10 -10.61
CA ALA A 128 4.36 -4.22 -9.72
C ALA A 128 4.15 -2.74 -10.06
N SER A 129 4.01 -2.40 -11.35
CA SER A 129 3.73 -1.03 -11.81
C SER A 129 2.38 -0.50 -11.33
N GLY A 130 1.40 -1.39 -11.13
CA GLY A 130 0.07 -1.05 -10.60
C GLY A 130 0.04 -0.86 -9.07
N ALA A 131 1.03 -1.40 -8.35
CA ALA A 131 1.01 -1.46 -6.89
C ALA A 131 0.91 -0.08 -6.22
N VAL A 132 1.61 0.92 -6.75
CA VAL A 132 1.62 2.29 -6.18
C VAL A 132 0.24 2.94 -6.22
N PHE A 133 -0.55 2.70 -7.27
CA PHE A 133 -1.89 3.28 -7.40
C PHE A 133 -2.85 2.67 -6.38
N LEU A 134 -2.82 1.34 -6.23
CA LEU A 134 -3.66 0.65 -5.24
C LEU A 134 -3.26 0.99 -3.81
N LEU A 135 -1.96 1.16 -3.52
CA LEU A 135 -1.48 1.60 -2.20
C LEU A 135 -1.99 3.02 -1.87
N LEU A 136 -1.91 3.95 -2.82
CA LEU A 136 -2.44 5.29 -2.66
C LEU A 136 -3.96 5.27 -2.49
N GLU A 137 -4.69 4.51 -3.31
CA GLU A 137 -6.14 4.34 -3.18
C GLU A 137 -6.52 3.82 -1.78
N ALA A 138 -5.83 2.79 -1.29
CA ALA A 138 -6.05 2.18 0.02
C ALA A 138 -5.78 3.15 1.18
N CYS A 139 -4.65 3.88 1.13
CA CYS A 139 -4.32 4.89 2.14
C CYS A 139 -5.33 6.04 2.17
N LEU A 140 -5.79 6.49 1.01
CA LEU A 140 -6.75 7.58 0.90
C LEU A 140 -8.20 7.16 1.17
N GLY A 141 -8.46 5.84 1.21
CA GLY A 141 -9.82 5.30 1.19
C GLY A 141 -10.60 5.85 0.00
N LEU A 142 -9.92 6.01 -1.13
CA LEU A 142 -10.45 6.63 -2.34
C LEU A 142 -11.44 5.67 -3.00
N ASN A 143 -12.66 6.15 -3.22
CA ASN A 143 -13.65 5.51 -4.05
C ASN A 143 -14.16 6.49 -5.10
N VAL A 144 -14.27 6.04 -6.34
CA VAL A 144 -14.77 6.85 -7.47
C VAL A 144 -16.00 6.16 -8.04
N SER A 145 -17.16 6.79 -7.91
CA SER A 145 -18.42 6.34 -8.49
C SER A 145 -18.83 7.30 -9.60
N ALA A 146 -18.69 6.86 -10.86
CA ALA A 146 -19.18 7.62 -12.01
C ALA A 146 -20.72 7.70 -12.05
N PRO A 147 -21.48 6.63 -11.78
CA PRO A 147 -22.95 6.69 -11.72
C PRO A 147 -23.46 7.70 -10.69
N ASP A 148 -22.86 7.75 -9.50
CA ASP A 148 -23.25 8.69 -8.44
C ASP A 148 -22.60 10.08 -8.61
N ARG A 149 -21.75 10.26 -9.63
CA ARG A 149 -20.92 11.45 -9.83
C ARG A 149 -20.24 11.86 -8.52
N ARG A 150 -19.51 10.94 -7.90
CA ARG A 150 -18.93 11.12 -6.58
C ARG A 150 -17.52 10.58 -6.48
N VAL A 151 -16.65 11.36 -5.84
CA VAL A 151 -15.35 10.94 -5.31
C VAL A 151 -15.44 10.96 -3.79
N THR A 152 -15.18 9.82 -3.16
CA THR A 152 -15.21 9.67 -1.71
C THR A 152 -13.81 9.37 -1.18
N PHE A 153 -13.43 10.02 -0.09
CA PHE A 153 -12.24 9.72 0.70
C PHE A 153 -12.69 9.26 2.09
N SER A 154 -12.51 7.98 2.39
CA SER A 154 -12.91 7.40 3.68
C SER A 154 -11.69 7.22 4.59
N LYS A 155 -11.65 7.98 5.69
CA LYS A 155 -10.56 8.00 6.68
C LYS A 155 -9.18 8.10 6.01
N PRO A 156 -8.95 9.09 5.14
CA PRO A 156 -7.70 9.21 4.41
C PRO A 156 -6.52 9.36 5.39
N ILE A 157 -5.45 8.61 5.14
CA ILE A 157 -4.18 8.68 5.87
C ILE A 157 -3.03 8.87 4.88
N LEU A 158 -2.02 9.64 5.29
CA LEU A 158 -0.75 9.78 4.59
C LEU A 158 0.41 9.43 5.53
N PRO A 159 1.41 8.66 5.08
CA PRO A 159 2.65 8.44 5.83
C PRO A 159 3.36 9.77 6.16
N ARG A 160 4.17 9.77 7.23
CA ARG A 160 4.84 10.99 7.73
C ARG A 160 5.72 11.70 6.68
N PHE A 161 6.40 10.94 5.81
CA PHE A 161 7.26 11.52 4.77
C PHE A 161 6.46 12.11 3.59
N LEU A 162 5.16 11.85 3.50
CA LEU A 162 4.31 12.27 2.39
C LEU A 162 3.36 13.39 2.86
N PRO A 163 3.81 14.65 2.88
CA PRO A 163 3.02 15.74 3.44
C PRO A 163 1.81 16.09 2.57
N LYS A 164 1.91 15.89 1.26
CA LYS A 164 0.89 16.28 0.28
C LYS A 164 0.81 15.30 -0.88
N VAL A 165 -0.40 15.09 -1.38
CA VAL A 165 -0.68 14.39 -2.65
C VAL A 165 -1.57 15.28 -3.49
N THR A 166 -1.19 15.51 -4.75
CA THR A 166 -2.04 16.23 -5.72
C THR A 166 -2.51 15.25 -6.78
N ILE A 167 -3.82 15.14 -6.97
CA ILE A 167 -4.44 14.41 -8.07
C ILE A 167 -4.92 15.45 -9.08
N ARG A 168 -4.42 15.41 -10.31
CA ARG A 168 -4.81 16.35 -11.37
C ARG A 168 -5.56 15.63 -12.48
N GLY A 169 -6.59 16.27 -12.99
CA GLY A 169 -7.35 15.83 -14.15
C GLY A 169 -8.16 14.56 -13.91
N LEU A 170 -8.52 14.23 -12.66
CA LEU A 170 -9.31 13.04 -12.33
C LEU A 170 -10.66 13.15 -13.02
N LYS A 171 -10.90 12.29 -14.02
CA LYS A 171 -12.11 12.27 -14.82
C LYS A 171 -13.12 11.30 -14.22
N VAL A 172 -14.36 11.77 -14.03
CA VAL A 172 -15.48 10.97 -13.50
C VAL A 172 -16.71 11.24 -14.35
N GLY A 173 -17.04 10.31 -15.24
CA GLY A 173 -18.01 10.57 -16.32
C GLY A 173 -17.53 11.75 -17.18
N ASP A 174 -18.39 12.75 -17.33
CA ASP A 174 -18.07 13.98 -18.07
C ASP A 174 -17.48 15.10 -17.20
N ALA A 175 -17.34 14.85 -15.89
CA ALA A 175 -16.73 15.80 -14.96
C ALA A 175 -15.22 15.57 -14.81
N ARG A 176 -14.51 16.62 -14.38
CA ARG A 176 -13.08 16.56 -14.06
C ARG A 176 -12.78 17.34 -12.78
N VAL A 177 -11.86 16.84 -11.96
CA VAL A 177 -11.47 17.48 -10.71
C VAL A 177 -9.96 17.42 -10.47
N ASP A 178 -9.42 18.51 -9.92
CA ASP A 178 -8.08 18.56 -9.33
C ASP A 178 -8.22 18.63 -7.81
N LEU A 179 -7.49 17.78 -7.10
CA LEU A 179 -7.57 17.60 -5.66
C LEU A 179 -6.20 17.74 -5.02
N LEU A 180 -6.14 18.42 -3.88
CA LEU A 180 -4.98 18.50 -3.01
C LEU A 180 -5.31 17.86 -1.66
N LEU A 181 -4.60 16.78 -1.34
CA LEU A 181 -4.63 16.15 -0.03
C LEU A 181 -3.42 16.63 0.77
N THR A 182 -3.66 17.13 1.98
CA THR A 182 -2.60 17.63 2.87
C THR A 182 -2.69 16.91 4.21
N ARG A 183 -1.56 16.35 4.65
CA ARG A 183 -1.41 15.79 5.99
C ARG A 183 -1.22 16.92 7.01
N HIS A 184 -1.95 16.85 8.12
CA HIS A 184 -1.81 17.74 9.28
C HIS A 184 -1.06 17.04 10.42
N ASP A 185 -0.60 17.80 11.42
CA ASP A 185 0.32 17.30 12.46
C ASP A 185 -0.27 16.13 13.27
N GLU A 186 -1.58 16.17 13.55
CA GLU A 186 -2.33 15.11 14.24
C GLU A 186 -2.55 13.85 13.38
N GLY A 187 -2.04 13.82 12.15
CA GLY A 187 -2.17 12.68 11.23
C GLY A 187 -3.44 12.70 10.38
N ASP A 188 -4.32 13.68 10.60
CA ASP A 188 -5.49 13.88 9.77
C ASP A 188 -5.11 14.36 8.36
N VAL A 189 -5.91 14.00 7.37
CA VAL A 189 -5.73 14.42 5.97
C VAL A 189 -6.90 15.31 5.54
N GLY A 190 -6.58 16.56 5.24
CA GLY A 190 -7.50 17.51 4.61
C GLY A 190 -7.55 17.30 3.10
N VAL A 191 -8.73 17.45 2.50
CA VAL A 191 -8.94 17.34 1.04
C VAL A 191 -9.48 18.68 0.52
N ASN A 192 -8.74 19.30 -0.40
CA ASN A 192 -9.10 20.56 -1.03
C ASN A 192 -9.38 20.34 -2.52
N VAL A 193 -10.46 20.92 -3.01
CA VAL A 193 -10.77 20.96 -4.44
C VAL A 193 -10.07 22.17 -5.04
N LEU A 194 -9.11 21.93 -5.92
CA LEU A 194 -8.35 23.00 -6.59
C LEU A 194 -9.07 23.49 -7.85
N ARG A 195 -9.69 22.57 -8.59
CA ARG A 195 -10.45 22.84 -9.81
C ARG A 195 -11.57 21.82 -9.94
N ARG A 196 -12.73 22.23 -10.42
CA ARG A 196 -13.84 21.34 -10.75
C ARG A 196 -14.51 21.80 -12.05
N GLU A 197 -14.74 20.85 -12.95
CA GLU A 197 -15.47 21.02 -14.19
C GLU A 197 -16.59 20.00 -14.25
N GLY A 198 -17.82 20.44 -14.53
CA GLY A 198 -19.01 19.59 -14.46
C GLY A 198 -19.51 19.34 -13.03
N ALA A 199 -20.62 18.62 -12.93
CA ALA A 199 -21.23 18.26 -11.65
C ALA A 199 -20.57 17.01 -11.06
N LEU A 200 -19.90 17.17 -9.93
CA LEU A 200 -19.18 16.10 -9.21
C LEU A 200 -19.16 16.40 -7.71
N ASP A 201 -19.59 15.45 -6.90
CA ASP A 201 -19.45 15.50 -5.44
C ASP A 201 -18.05 15.04 -5.03
N VAL A 202 -17.46 15.76 -4.07
CA VAL A 202 -16.24 15.32 -3.37
C VAL A 202 -16.60 15.21 -1.90
N VAL A 203 -16.56 13.99 -1.36
CA VAL A 203 -17.01 13.66 0.00
C VAL A 203 -15.83 13.14 0.81
N VAL A 204 -15.67 13.63 2.03
CA VAL A 204 -14.69 13.11 2.98
C VAL A 204 -15.45 12.53 4.17
N LEU A 205 -15.23 11.25 4.45
CA LEU A 205 -15.78 10.55 5.61
C LEU A 205 -14.66 10.39 6.64
N LYS A 206 -14.86 10.89 7.86
CA LYS A 206 -13.90 10.78 8.97
C LYS A 206 -14.28 9.62 9.88
#